data_AF-A0A2M8G0Y3-F1
#
_entry.id   AF-A0A2M8G0Y3-F1
#
_cell.length_a   1.000
_cell.length_b   1.000
_cell.length_c   1.000
_cell.angle_alpha   90.00
_cell.angle_beta   90.00
_cell.angle_gamma   90.00
#
_symmetry.space_group_name_H-M   'P 1'
#
loop_
_entity.id
_entity.type
_entity.pdbx_description
1 polymer ?
#
loop_
_entity_poly.entity_id
_entity_poly.type
_entity_poly.pdbx_seq_one_letter_code
_entity_poly.pdbx_strand_id
1 'polypeptide(L)'
;MFGLNIKNNKGFTIIELMVAASVFLIIVALSMGVFIQTLRTQRTLTAVTAANESASQVLEQITRGARTGYNFVLSPDYKNANTLSFISANENNKTVTYSWGPCIAAAKNGVTNNCIKKNDGTTTSDITPPDTNIEKLKFWSSGVDPAD
;
A
#
# COMPACT_ATOMS: atom_id res chain seq x y z
N MET A 1 -38.36 50.86 15.25
CA MET A 1 -37.90 50.90 16.66
C MET A 1 -37.27 49.56 16.95
N PHE A 2 -35.95 49.50 17.18
CA PHE A 2 -35.21 48.57 18.05
C PHE A 2 -33.72 48.78 17.79
N GLY A 3 -33.16 49.81 18.45
CA GLY A 3 -31.72 50.00 18.52
C GLY A 3 -31.18 49.22 19.71
N LEU A 4 -30.34 48.21 19.46
CA LEU A 4 -29.60 47.50 20.50
C LEU A 4 -28.47 48.42 21.00
N ASN A 5 -28.66 48.99 22.19
CA ASN A 5 -27.65 49.78 22.89
C ASN A 5 -26.80 48.85 23.74
N ILE A 6 -25.60 48.52 23.26
CA ILE A 6 -24.64 47.71 24.03
C ILE A 6 -23.56 48.67 24.56
N LYS A 7 -23.74 49.18 25.77
CA LYS A 7 -22.64 49.82 26.52
C LYS A 7 -21.90 48.76 27.31
N ASN A 8 -20.72 48.37 26.83
CA ASN A 8 -19.76 47.61 27.63
C ASN A 8 -18.38 48.25 27.48
N ASN A 9 -18.03 49.13 28.42
CA ASN A 9 -16.74 49.82 28.44
C ASN A 9 -16.01 49.47 29.74
N LYS A 10 -15.59 48.20 29.85
CA LYS A 10 -14.69 47.71 30.89
C LYS A 10 -13.43 47.19 30.20
N GLY A 11 -12.31 47.89 30.40
CA GLY A 11 -11.00 47.43 29.95
C GLY A 11 -10.52 46.26 30.82
N PHE A 12 -9.69 45.40 30.24
CA PHE A 12 -9.04 44.32 30.97
C PHE A 12 -7.89 44.84 31.80
N THR A 13 -7.71 44.27 32.98
CA THR A 13 -6.53 44.50 33.81
C THR A 13 -5.32 43.76 33.23
N ILE A 14 -4.11 44.27 33.52
CA ILE A 14 -2.87 43.64 33.06
C ILE A 14 -2.77 42.19 33.57
N ILE A 15 -3.24 41.93 34.79
CA ILE A 15 -3.22 40.59 35.38
C ILE A 15 -4.15 39.61 34.64
N GLU A 16 -5.32 40.04 34.19
CA GLU A 16 -6.23 39.21 33.37
C GLU A 16 -5.61 38.85 32.02
N LEU A 17 -4.89 39.79 31.38
CA LEU A 17 -4.18 39.53 30.14
C LEU A 17 -3.06 38.49 30.34
N MET A 18 -2.30 38.59 31.43
CA MET A 18 -1.22 37.64 31.75
C MET A 18 -1.76 36.24 32.01
N VAL A 19 -2.85 36.12 32.79
CA VAL A 19 -3.49 34.84 33.06
C VAL A 19 -4.06 34.25 31.76
N ALA A 20 -4.77 35.04 30.96
CA ALA A 20 -5.33 34.59 29.69
C ALA A 20 -4.25 34.09 28.72
N ALA A 21 -3.12 34.81 28.60
CA ALA A 21 -2.00 34.38 27.78
C ALA A 21 -1.37 33.06 28.28
N SER A 22 -1.20 32.90 29.60
CA SER A 22 -0.63 31.67 30.17
C SER A 22 -1.50 30.43 29.89
N VAL A 23 -2.82 30.55 30.09
CA VAL A 23 -3.78 29.46 29.83
C VAL A 23 -3.85 29.16 28.34
N PHE A 24 -3.84 30.19 27.49
CA PHE A 24 -3.83 30.03 26.04
C PHE A 24 -2.60 29.25 25.57
N LEU A 25 -1.41 29.59 26.07
CA LEU A 25 -0.17 28.89 25.72
C LEU A 25 -0.20 27.41 26.12
N ILE A 26 -0.77 27.07 27.28
CA ILE A 26 -0.95 25.68 27.71
C ILE A 26 -1.84 24.92 26.71
N ILE A 27 -2.98 25.51 26.33
CA ILE A 27 -3.92 24.89 25.38
C ILE A 27 -3.26 24.71 24.00
N VAL A 28 -2.53 25.71 23.53
CA VAL A 28 -1.80 25.63 22.26
C VAL A 28 -0.74 24.53 22.29
N ALA A 29 0.03 24.43 23.37
CA ALA A 29 1.04 23.39 23.52
C ALA A 29 0.43 21.97 23.48
N LEU A 30 -0.70 21.76 24.17
CA LEU A 30 -1.45 20.50 24.12
C LEU A 30 -1.97 20.21 22.71
N SER A 31 -2.53 21.21 22.05
CA SER A 31 -3.06 21.09 20.68
C SER A 31 -1.97 20.74 19.66
N MET A 32 -0.80 21.37 19.79
CA MET A 32 0.37 21.07 18.95
C MET A 32 0.86 19.63 19.14
N GLY A 33 0.85 19.13 20.38
CA GLY A 33 1.19 17.73 20.67
C GLY A 33 0.29 16.74 19.94
N VAL A 34 -1.03 16.96 20.01
CA VAL A 34 -2.02 16.15 19.28
C VAL A 34 -1.81 16.27 17.77
N PHE A 35 -1.59 17.47 17.25
CA PHE A 35 -1.39 17.71 15.82
C PHE A 35 -0.16 16.94 15.27
N ILE A 36 0.97 16.99 15.98
CA ILE A 36 2.19 16.26 15.58
C ILE A 36 1.93 14.76 15.58
N GLN A 37 1.23 14.24 16.59
CA GLN A 37 0.89 12.83 16.66
C GLN A 37 0.02 12.40 15.48
N THR A 38 -1.00 13.20 15.14
CA THR A 38 -1.87 12.95 13.98
C THR A 38 -1.07 12.92 12.68
N LEU A 39 -0.12 13.86 12.48
CA LEU A 39 0.73 13.86 11.29
C LEU A 39 1.59 12.60 11.18
N ARG A 40 2.12 12.09 12.29
CA ARG A 40 2.88 10.84 12.31
C ARG A 40 1.99 9.66 11.92
N THR A 41 0.82 9.56 12.53
CA THR A 41 -0.17 8.52 12.22
C THR A 41 -0.59 8.58 10.75
N GLN A 42 -0.84 9.78 10.22
CA GLN A 42 -1.22 9.95 8.81
C GLN A 42 -0.15 9.40 7.86
N ARG A 43 1.13 9.70 8.11
CA ARG A 43 2.24 9.17 7.28
C ARG A 43 2.30 7.65 7.30
N THR A 44 2.17 7.04 8.48
CA THR A 44 2.15 5.58 8.62
C THR A 44 0.94 4.98 7.90
N LEU A 45 -0.25 5.57 8.05
CA LEU A 45 -1.47 5.11 7.37
C LEU A 45 -1.36 5.21 5.85
N THR A 46 -0.75 6.27 5.32
CA THR A 46 -0.52 6.41 3.88
C THR A 46 0.38 5.29 3.35
N ALA A 47 1.48 4.97 4.05
CA ALA A 47 2.38 3.89 3.65
C ALA A 47 1.68 2.51 3.66
N VAL A 48 0.89 2.22 4.69
CA VAL A 48 0.12 0.96 4.78
C VAL A 48 -0.94 0.88 3.69
N THR A 49 -1.67 1.98 3.45
CA THR A 49 -2.69 2.03 2.40
C THR A 49 -2.09 1.80 1.02
N ALA A 50 -0.94 2.41 0.72
CA ALA A 50 -0.24 2.23 -0.56
C ALA A 50 0.22 0.77 -0.77
N ALA A 51 0.74 0.12 0.26
CA ALA A 51 1.12 -1.29 0.19
C ALA A 51 -0.11 -2.20 -0.04
N ASN A 52 -1.23 -1.90 0.61
CA ASN A 52 -2.47 -2.67 0.45
C ASN A 52 -3.11 -2.50 -0.94
N GLU A 53 -3.10 -1.28 -1.48
CA GLU A 53 -3.57 -0.99 -2.84
C GLU A 53 -2.72 -1.73 -3.87
N SER A 54 -1.40 -1.68 -3.73
CA SER A 54 -0.45 -2.42 -4.56
C SER A 54 -0.70 -3.92 -4.53
N ALA A 55 -0.89 -4.50 -3.33
CA ALA A 55 -1.19 -5.92 -3.18
C ALA A 55 -2.53 -6.30 -3.83
N SER A 56 -3.57 -5.47 -3.64
CA SER A 56 -4.90 -5.69 -4.20
C SER A 56 -4.87 -5.65 -5.73
N GLN A 57 -4.16 -4.68 -6.32
CA GLN A 57 -3.99 -4.55 -7.76
C GLN A 57 -3.27 -5.77 -8.36
N VAL A 58 -2.22 -6.27 -7.69
CA VAL A 58 -1.49 -7.47 -8.14
C VAL A 58 -2.37 -8.71 -8.07
N LEU A 59 -3.10 -8.89 -6.96
CA LEU A 59 -4.03 -10.01 -6.79
C LEU A 59 -5.15 -9.99 -7.84
N GLU A 60 -5.69 -8.82 -8.16
CA GLU A 60 -6.70 -8.67 -9.21
C GLU A 60 -6.16 -9.14 -10.56
N GLN A 61 -4.95 -8.71 -10.94
CA GLN A 61 -4.31 -9.12 -12.19
C GLN A 61 -4.08 -10.64 -12.25
N ILE A 62 -3.53 -11.23 -11.18
CA ILE A 62 -3.31 -12.68 -11.11
C ILE A 62 -4.64 -13.44 -11.22
N THR A 63 -5.65 -13.02 -10.46
CA THR A 63 -6.96 -13.69 -10.44
C THR A 63 -7.66 -13.57 -11.79
N ARG A 64 -7.59 -12.40 -12.44
CA ARG A 64 -8.17 -12.20 -13.77
C ARG A 64 -7.49 -13.09 -14.81
N GLY A 65 -6.15 -13.17 -14.78
CA GLY A 65 -5.40 -14.07 -15.65
C GLY A 65 -5.78 -15.54 -15.41
N ALA A 66 -5.81 -15.95 -14.13
CA ALA A 66 -6.14 -17.31 -13.73
C ALA A 66 -7.58 -17.72 -14.09
N ARG A 67 -8.57 -16.82 -14.04
CA ARG A 67 -9.95 -17.13 -14.47
C ARG A 67 -10.06 -17.53 -15.94
N THR A 68 -9.17 -17.00 -16.78
CA THR A 68 -9.10 -17.33 -18.22
C THR A 68 -7.97 -18.32 -18.54
N GLY A 69 -7.28 -18.80 -17.52
CA GLY A 69 -6.13 -19.69 -17.63
C GLY A 69 -6.54 -21.15 -17.64
N TYR A 70 -5.74 -21.97 -18.30
CA TYR A 70 -5.81 -23.43 -18.23
C TYR A 70 -4.39 -24.01 -18.23
N ASN A 71 -4.27 -25.30 -17.93
CA ASN A 71 -2.99 -26.00 -17.76
C ASN A 71 -2.08 -25.31 -16.72
N PHE A 72 -2.53 -25.33 -15.45
CA PHE A 72 -1.82 -24.68 -14.36
C PHE A 72 -0.63 -25.54 -13.91
N VAL A 73 0.55 -24.94 -13.89
CA VAL A 73 1.79 -25.55 -13.42
C VAL A 73 2.33 -24.71 -12.28
N LEU A 74 2.56 -25.36 -11.14
CA LEU A 74 3.31 -24.78 -10.03
C LEU A 74 4.77 -25.22 -10.14
N SER A 75 5.70 -24.45 -9.56
CA SER A 75 7.10 -24.90 -9.42
C SER A 75 7.18 -26.35 -8.88
N PRO A 76 8.21 -27.13 -9.27
CA PRO A 76 8.31 -28.56 -8.97
C PRO A 76 8.30 -28.91 -7.47
N ASP A 77 8.49 -27.91 -6.59
CA ASP A 77 8.24 -28.04 -5.16
C ASP A 77 6.88 -27.42 -4.79
N TYR A 78 5.81 -28.21 -4.89
CA TYR A 78 4.44 -27.83 -4.51
C TYR A 78 4.33 -27.31 -3.07
N LYS A 79 5.29 -27.64 -2.19
CA LYS A 79 5.33 -27.14 -0.81
C LYS A 79 5.95 -25.76 -0.70
N ASN A 80 6.70 -25.29 -1.70
CA ASN A 80 7.32 -23.96 -1.78
C ASN A 80 7.16 -23.38 -3.20
N ALA A 81 5.93 -23.41 -3.72
CA ALA A 81 5.64 -22.87 -5.04
C ALA A 81 5.64 -21.33 -4.98
N ASN A 82 6.80 -20.76 -5.33
CA ASN A 82 6.99 -19.31 -5.45
C ASN A 82 6.68 -18.80 -6.87
N THR A 83 6.34 -19.71 -7.78
CA THR A 83 5.92 -19.39 -9.14
C THR A 83 4.64 -20.14 -9.54
N LEU A 84 3.82 -19.46 -10.33
CA LEU A 84 2.58 -19.96 -10.91
C LEU A 84 2.64 -19.71 -12.41
N SER A 85 2.56 -20.76 -13.21
CA SER A 85 2.51 -20.69 -14.66
C SER A 85 1.19 -21.27 -15.18
N PHE A 86 0.61 -20.67 -16.20
CA PHE A 86 -0.55 -21.22 -16.88
C PHE A 86 -0.67 -20.68 -18.30
N ILE A 87 -1.42 -21.35 -19.15
CA ILE A 87 -1.72 -20.88 -20.51
C ILE A 87 -2.91 -19.92 -20.43
N SER A 88 -2.73 -18.68 -20.86
CA SER A 88 -3.77 -17.66 -20.83
C SER A 88 -4.46 -17.56 -22.18
N ALA A 89 -5.79 -17.80 -22.21
CA ALA A 89 -6.59 -17.59 -23.42
C ALA A 89 -6.61 -16.11 -23.85
N ASN A 90 -6.46 -15.18 -22.90
CA ASN A 90 -6.45 -13.73 -23.15
C ASN A 90 -5.13 -13.25 -23.79
N GLU A 91 -4.04 -14.03 -23.65
CA GLU A 91 -2.73 -13.69 -24.19
C GLU A 91 -2.34 -14.52 -25.41
N ASN A 92 -3.33 -14.81 -26.27
CA ASN A 92 -3.16 -15.62 -27.48
C ASN A 92 -2.61 -17.04 -27.18
N ASN A 93 -3.09 -17.67 -26.11
CA ASN A 93 -2.64 -18.99 -25.65
C ASN A 93 -1.13 -19.05 -25.33
N LYS A 94 -0.55 -17.95 -24.85
CA LYS A 94 0.82 -17.94 -24.32
C LYS A 94 0.86 -18.37 -22.86
N THR A 95 1.99 -18.94 -22.47
CA THR A 95 2.29 -19.26 -21.07
C THR A 95 2.59 -17.98 -20.31
N VAL A 96 1.71 -17.63 -19.38
CA VAL A 96 1.91 -16.53 -18.43
C VAL A 96 2.49 -17.11 -17.15
N THR A 97 3.55 -16.50 -16.64
CA THR A 97 4.21 -16.93 -15.39
C THR A 97 4.29 -15.78 -14.40
N TYR A 98 3.78 -16.01 -13.20
CA TYR A 98 3.95 -15.12 -12.05
C TYR A 98 5.04 -15.68 -11.14
N SER A 99 5.97 -14.83 -10.72
CA SER A 99 7.08 -15.23 -9.84
C SER A 99 7.40 -14.15 -8.83
N TRP A 100 7.91 -14.56 -7.67
CA TRP A 100 8.49 -13.65 -6.69
C TRP A 100 10.01 -13.63 -6.78
N GLY A 101 10.60 -12.45 -6.66
CA GLY A 101 12.06 -12.29 -6.60
C GLY A 101 12.47 -10.83 -6.64
N PRO A 102 13.76 -10.53 -6.88
CA PRO A 102 14.23 -9.15 -6.95
C PRO A 102 13.53 -8.41 -8.10
N CYS A 103 13.16 -7.16 -7.83
CA CYS A 103 12.54 -6.27 -8.80
C CYS A 103 13.49 -5.89 -9.92
N ILE A 104 12.98 -5.87 -11.14
CA ILE A 104 13.72 -5.42 -12.32
C ILE A 104 13.99 -3.91 -12.23
N ALA A 105 13.02 -3.13 -11.75
CA ALA A 105 13.13 -1.69 -11.54
C ALA A 105 14.04 -1.32 -10.35
N ALA A 106 14.09 -2.14 -9.31
CA ALA A 106 14.90 -1.85 -8.11
C ALA A 106 16.41 -2.04 -8.39
N ALA A 107 16.77 -2.96 -9.29
CA ALA A 107 18.14 -3.13 -9.78
C ALA A 107 18.71 -1.87 -10.47
N LYS A 108 17.86 -0.99 -11.01
CA LYS A 108 18.28 0.27 -11.65
C LYS A 108 18.53 1.42 -10.67
N ASN A 109 17.95 1.34 -9.47
CA ASN A 109 18.02 2.40 -8.44
C ASN A 109 18.84 2.01 -7.20
N GLY A 110 19.53 0.87 -7.23
CA GLY A 110 20.33 0.38 -6.09
C GLY A 110 19.48 -0.13 -4.92
N VAL A 111 18.20 -0.43 -5.15
CA VAL A 111 17.25 -0.91 -4.15
C VAL A 111 17.12 -2.43 -4.29
N THR A 112 17.23 -3.17 -3.20
CA THR A 112 17.12 -4.65 -3.17
C THR A 112 15.74 -5.10 -2.70
N ASN A 113 14.68 -4.53 -3.29
CA ASN A 113 13.32 -4.94 -2.97
C ASN A 113 12.93 -6.18 -3.76
N ASN A 114 12.12 -7.02 -3.13
CA ASN A 114 11.47 -8.14 -3.80
C ASN A 114 10.07 -7.73 -4.27
N CYS A 115 9.70 -8.13 -5.47
CA CYS A 115 8.37 -7.93 -5.99
C CYS A 115 7.87 -9.10 -6.82
N ILE A 116 6.59 -9.00 -7.20
CA ILE A 116 5.95 -9.97 -8.07
C ILE A 116 6.18 -9.52 -9.51
N LYS A 117 6.64 -10.49 -10.31
CA LYS A 117 6.92 -10.33 -11.72
C LYS A 117 5.93 -11.16 -12.52
N LYS A 118 5.48 -10.58 -13.63
CA LYS A 118 4.67 -11.26 -14.65
C LYS A 118 5.54 -11.46 -15.88
N ASN A 119 5.53 -12.67 -16.43
CA ASN A 119 6.13 -12.99 -17.71
C ASN A 119 5.04 -13.42 -18.68
N ASP A 120 4.86 -12.65 -19.75
CA ASP A 120 3.80 -12.83 -20.77
C ASP A 120 4.25 -13.78 -21.90
N GLY A 121 5.19 -14.67 -21.61
CA GLY A 121 5.85 -15.57 -22.55
C GLY A 121 6.93 -14.92 -23.41
N THR A 122 7.00 -13.58 -23.45
CA THR A 122 8.00 -12.82 -24.22
C THR A 122 8.78 -11.80 -23.40
N THR A 123 8.14 -11.19 -22.40
CA THR A 123 8.74 -10.12 -21.59
C THR A 123 8.38 -10.30 -20.14
N THR A 124 9.35 -10.07 -19.26
CA THR A 124 9.11 -10.02 -17.81
C THR A 124 8.98 -8.58 -17.35
N SER A 125 7.89 -8.26 -16.66
CA SER A 125 7.62 -6.95 -16.07
C SER A 125 7.33 -7.07 -14.57
N ASP A 126 7.71 -6.04 -13.82
CA ASP A 126 7.30 -5.91 -12.42
C ASP A 126 5.83 -5.46 -12.38
N ILE A 127 4.98 -6.19 -11.66
CA ILE A 127 3.57 -5.79 -11.45
C ILE A 127 3.33 -5.17 -10.07
N THR A 128 4.33 -5.25 -9.18
CA THR A 128 4.36 -4.51 -7.92
C THR A 128 5.15 -3.21 -8.11
N PRO A 129 4.73 -2.10 -7.47
CA PRO A 129 5.53 -0.88 -7.39
C PRO A 129 6.91 -1.09 -6.75
N PRO A 130 7.94 -0.31 -7.17
CA PRO A 130 9.32 -0.49 -6.71
C PRO A 130 9.55 -0.10 -5.24
N ASP A 131 8.65 0.68 -4.64
CA ASP A 131 8.67 1.15 -3.25
C ASP A 131 8.05 0.14 -2.26
N THR A 132 7.41 -0.91 -2.77
CA THR A 132 6.80 -1.96 -1.95
C THR A 132 7.69 -3.20 -1.92
N ASN A 133 8.08 -3.65 -0.73
CA ASN A 133 8.86 -4.88 -0.55
C ASN A 133 7.95 -6.05 -0.17
N ILE A 134 7.97 -7.10 -0.99
CA ILE A 134 7.18 -8.33 -0.74
C ILE A 134 8.07 -9.37 -0.07
N GLU A 135 7.76 -9.67 1.18
CA GLU A 135 8.53 -10.62 1.99
C GLU A 135 8.29 -12.08 1.58
N LYS A 136 7.05 -12.42 1.21
CA LYS A 136 6.66 -13.81 0.92
C LYS A 136 5.51 -13.88 -0.07
N LEU A 137 5.65 -14.75 -1.06
CA LEU A 137 4.59 -15.19 -1.96
C LEU A 137 4.58 -16.70 -1.98
N LYS A 138 3.39 -17.30 -1.80
CA LYS A 138 3.21 -18.74 -1.91
C LYS A 138 1.91 -19.05 -2.62
N PHE A 139 2.00 -19.86 -3.66
CA PHE A 139 0.84 -20.39 -4.35
C PHE A 139 0.46 -21.76 -3.77
N TRP A 140 -0.84 -21.99 -3.67
CA TRP A 140 -1.42 -23.27 -3.28
C TRP A 140 -2.41 -23.68 -4.36
N SER A 141 -2.31 -24.92 -4.83
CA SER A 141 -3.33 -25.52 -5.68
C SER A 141 -3.81 -26.84 -5.07
N SER A 142 -5.02 -27.23 -5.43
CA SER A 142 -5.60 -28.53 -5.07
C SER A 142 -6.21 -29.13 -6.33
N GLY A 143 -6.00 -30.43 -6.56
CA GLY A 143 -6.55 -31.13 -7.72
C GLY A 143 -5.80 -30.92 -9.04
N VAL A 144 -4.54 -30.49 -8.97
CA VAL A 144 -3.66 -30.36 -10.14
C VAL A 144 -2.67 -31.51 -10.11
N ASP A 145 -2.64 -32.36 -11.14
CA ASP A 145 -1.71 -33.49 -11.21
C ASP A 145 -0.30 -32.97 -11.54
N PRO A 146 0.74 -33.33 -10.75
CA PRO A 146 2.11 -32.91 -11.01
C PRO A 146 2.73 -33.31 -12.36
N ALA A 147 2.05 -34.12 -13.16
CA ALA A 147 2.65 -34.92 -14.23
C ALA A 147 1.88 -34.95 -15.57
N ASP A 148 0.86 -34.11 -15.78
CA ASP A 148 0.19 -33.94 -17.09
C ASP A 148 0.68 -32.71 -17.86
#